data_AF-A3XG68-F1
#
_entry.id   AF-A3XG68-F1
#
_cell.length_a   1.000
_cell.length_b   1.000
_cell.length_c   1.000
_cell.angle_alpha   90.00
_cell.angle_beta   90.00
_cell.angle_gamma   90.00
#
_symmetry.space_group_name_H-M   'P 1'
#
loop_
_entity.id
_entity.type
_entity.pdbx_description
1 polymer ?
#
loop_
_entity_poly.entity_id
_entity_poly.type
_entity_poly.pdbx_seq_one_letter_code
_entity_poly.pdbx_strand_id
1 'polypeptide(L)' 'MFGFLIISFFILFFGAFIYFGYYQDYKRNPKEFIRSIIGMPIGLLASFFGLNSIDERLKKWANNSELKNNDPKK' A
#
# COMPACT_ATOMS: atom_id res chain seq x y z
N MET A 1 -8.07 3.69 -29.33
CA MET A 1 -6.58 3.63 -29.30
C MET A 1 -5.96 4.72 -28.44
N PHE A 2 -6.28 6.01 -28.65
CA PHE A 2 -5.67 7.13 -27.89
C PHE A 2 -5.86 7.05 -26.36
N GLY A 3 -7.06 6.70 -25.88
CA GLY A 3 -7.33 6.59 -24.43
C GLY A 3 -6.48 5.52 -23.73
N PHE A 4 -6.22 4.40 -24.42
CA PHE A 4 -5.37 3.32 -23.88
C PHE A 4 -3.91 3.75 -23.76
N LEU A 5 -3.42 4.54 -24.73
CA LEU A 5 -2.08 5.12 -24.69
C LEU A 5 -1.93 6.11 -23.54
N ILE A 6 -2.94 6.95 -23.28
CA ILE A 6 -2.94 7.88 -22.14
C ILE A 6 -2.87 7.11 -20.81
N ILE A 7 -3.73 6.10 -20.64
CA ILE A 7 -3.78 5.32 -19.38
C ILE A 7 -2.48 4.56 -19.16
N SER A 8 -1.93 3.96 -20.22
CA SER A 8 -0.64 3.26 -20.17
C SER A 8 0.51 4.21 -19.79
N PHE A 9 0.52 5.42 -20.35
CA PHE A 9 1.51 6.44 -19.99
C PHE A 9 1.42 6.80 -18.52
N PHE A 10 0.22 7.04 -17.98
CA PHE A 10 0.05 7.33 -16.56
C PHE A 10 0.51 6.19 -15.67
N ILE A 11 0.19 4.93 -16.01
CA ILE A 11 0.64 3.76 -15.23
C ILE A 11 2.17 3.66 -15.20
N LEU A 12 2.81 3.79 -16.36
CA LEU A 12 4.28 3.72 -16.46
C LEU A 12 4.95 4.91 -15.78
N PHE A 13 4.40 6.12 -15.95
CA PHE A 13 4.91 7.33 -15.33
C PHE A 13 4.78 7.29 -13.80
N PHE A 14 3.63 6.89 -13.27
CA PHE A 14 3.44 6.71 -11.83
C PHE A 14 4.32 5.59 -11.28
N GLY A 15 4.43 4.48 -12.00
CA GLY A 15 5.31 3.38 -11.63
C GLY A 15 6.77 3.80 -11.56
N ALA A 16 7.25 4.55 -12.55
CA ALA A 16 8.62 5.09 -12.58
C ALA A 16 8.82 6.15 -11.49
N PHE A 17 7.85 7.03 -11.26
CA PHE A 17 7.89 8.04 -10.21
C PHE A 17 8.00 7.42 -8.82
N ILE A 18 7.18 6.40 -8.53
CA ILE A 18 7.24 5.64 -7.28
C ILE A 18 8.58 4.90 -7.19
N TYR A 19 9.01 4.23 -8.26
CA TYR A 19 10.26 3.49 -8.27
C TYR A 19 11.45 4.39 -7.99
N PHE A 20 11.57 5.54 -8.65
CA PHE A 20 12.73 6.41 -8.55
C PHE A 20 12.71 7.27 -7.29
N GLY A 21 11.56 7.89 -7.00
CA GLY A 21 11.40 8.81 -5.87
C GLY A 21 11.50 8.11 -4.51
N TYR A 22 11.08 6.85 -4.45
CA TYR A 22 11.09 6.07 -3.21
C TYR A 22 11.99 4.84 -3.31
N TYR A 23 12.88 4.75 -4.31
CA TYR A 23 13.81 3.64 -4.47
C TYR A 23 14.62 3.40 -3.19
N GLN A 24 15.10 4.50 -2.59
CA GLN A 24 15.94 4.45 -1.40
C GLN A 24 15.16 4.01 -0.16
N ASP A 25 13.93 4.49 0.01
CA ASP A 25 13.06 4.09 1.12
C ASP A 25 12.54 2.66 0.96
N TYR A 26 12.22 2.27 -0.27
CA TYR A 26 11.92 0.88 -0.62
C TYR A 26 13.10 -0.04 -0.33
N LYS A 27 14.34 0.38 -0.65
CA LYS A 27 15.54 -0.41 -0.35
C LYS A 27 15.77 -0.54 1.16
N ARG A 28 15.44 0.48 1.95
CA ARG A 28 15.59 0.48 3.41
C ARG A 28 14.54 -0.40 4.09
N ASN A 29 13.25 -0.22 3.76
CA ASN A 29 12.14 -0.93 4.38
C ASN A 29 11.07 -1.32 3.32
N PRO A 30 11.35 -2.32 2.46
CA PRO A 30 10.48 -2.64 1.32
C PRO A 30 9.08 -3.10 1.76
N LYS A 31 9.01 -3.78 2.90
CA LYS A 31 7.76 -4.33 3.44
C LYS A 31 6.80 -3.23 3.95
N GLU A 32 7.32 -2.21 4.64
CA GLU A 32 6.51 -1.10 5.14
C GLU A 32 6.12 -0.13 4.04
N PHE A 33 7.00 0.05 3.06
CA PHE A 33 6.74 0.87 1.89
C PHE A 33 5.56 0.37 1.08
N ILE A 34 5.59 -0.91 0.66
CA ILE A 34 4.50 -1.53 -0.11
C ILE A 34 3.19 -1.52 0.69
N ARG A 35 3.28 -1.74 2.00
CA ARG A 35 2.13 -1.68 2.90
C ARG A 35 1.51 -0.29 2.99
N SER A 36 2.31 0.77 2.94
CA SER A 36 1.80 2.15 2.96
C SER A 36 1.21 2.53 1.60
N ILE A 37 1.94 2.25 0.50
CA ILE A 37 1.51 2.56 -0.86
C ILE A 37 0.23 1.82 -1.25
N ILE A 38 0.07 0.58 -0.81
CA ILE A 38 -1.07 -0.26 -1.21
C ILE A 38 -2.12 -0.33 -0.09
N GLY A 39 -1.71 -0.46 1.16
CA GLY A 39 -2.63 -0.64 2.28
C GLY A 39 -3.43 0.61 2.63
N MET A 40 -2.83 1.81 2.54
CA MET A 40 -3.58 3.03 2.87
C MET A 40 -4.68 3.33 1.84
N PRO A 41 -4.40 3.30 0.51
CA PRO A 41 -5.44 3.52 -0.49
C PRO A 41 -6.52 2.43 -0.46
N ILE A 42 -6.12 1.15 -0.33
CA ILE A 42 -7.11 0.06 -0.24
C ILE A 42 -7.95 0.18 1.04
N GLY A 43 -7.40 0.66 2.15
CA GLY A 43 -8.13 0.86 3.40
C GLY A 43 -9.17 1.96 3.27
N LEU A 44 -8.79 3.09 2.65
CA LEU A 44 -9.70 4.18 2.33
C LEU A 44 -10.81 3.73 1.38
N LEU A 45 -10.47 2.94 0.35
CA LEU A 45 -11.46 2.38 -0.57
C LEU A 45 -12.40 1.39 0.13
N ALA A 46 -11.88 0.47 0.95
CA ALA A 46 -12.69 -0.49 1.69
C ALA A 46 -13.66 0.22 2.65
N SER A 47 -13.19 1.27 3.32
CA SER A 47 -14.03 2.12 4.18
C SER A 47 -15.10 2.86 3.36
N PHE A 48 -14.73 3.42 2.20
CA PHE A 48 -15.66 4.12 1.31
C PHE A 48 -16.78 3.21 0.77
N PHE A 49 -16.47 1.95 0.46
CA PHE A 49 -17.45 0.96 0.00
C PHE A 49 -18.21 0.25 1.14
N GLY A 50 -17.96 0.60 2.41
CA GLY A 50 -18.62 -0.03 3.57
C GLY A 50 -18.22 -1.48 3.83
N LEU A 51 -17.06 -1.91 3.32
CA LEU A 51 -16.54 -3.27 3.44
C LEU A 51 -15.79 -3.45 4.77
N ASN A 52 -16.55 -3.49 5.87
CA ASN A 52 -16.03 -3.57 7.25
C ASN A 52 -15.08 -4.76 7.48
N SER A 53 -15.36 -5.91 6.86
CA SER A 53 -14.52 -7.12 6.98
C SER A 53 -13.17 -6.98 6.26
N ILE A 54 -13.12 -6.17 5.19
CA ILE A 54 -11.90 -5.90 4.45
C ILE A 54 -11.10 -4.83 5.17
N ASP A 55 -11.74 -3.77 5.67
CA ASP A 55 -11.10 -2.73 6.50
C ASP A 55 -10.38 -3.34 7.71
N GLU A 56 -11.01 -4.24 8.46
CA GLU A 56 -10.39 -4.91 9.61
C GLU A 56 -9.19 -5.80 9.20
N ARG A 57 -9.34 -6.58 8.12
CA ARG A 57 -8.24 -7.42 7.61
C ARG A 57 -7.10 -6.57 7.08
N LEU A 58 -7.40 -5.42 6.48
CA LEU A 58 -6.40 -4.51 5.96
C LEU A 58 -5.70 -3.75 7.07
N LYS A 59 -6.43 -3.31 8.11
CA LYS A 59 -5.84 -2.73 9.34
C LYS A 59 -4.94 -3.72 10.03
N LYS A 60 -5.35 -4.98 10.18
CA LYS A 60 -4.46 -6.05 10.67
C LYS A 60 -3.27 -6.24 9.74
N TRP A 61 -3.49 -6.32 8.43
CA TRP A 61 -2.44 -6.44 7.44
C TRP A 61 -1.57 -5.19 7.33
N ALA A 62 -1.98 -4.02 7.83
CA ALA A 62 -1.24 -2.76 7.90
C ALA A 62 -0.52 -2.55 9.26
N ASN A 63 -1.03 -3.17 10.34
CA ASN A 63 -0.52 -3.02 11.71
C ASN A 63 0.23 -4.26 12.25
N ASN A 64 0.25 -5.40 11.55
CA ASN A 64 1.11 -6.57 11.85
C ASN A 64 2.65 -6.30 11.86
N SER A 65 3.09 -5.04 11.88
CA SER A 65 4.47 -4.64 12.25
C SER A 65 4.54 -4.20 13.73
N GLU A 66 3.45 -3.72 14.31
CA GLU A 66 3.38 -3.27 15.71
C GLU A 66 3.02 -4.40 16.67
N LEU A 67 2.22 -5.39 16.24
CA LEU A 67 1.82 -6.52 17.11
C LEU A 67 2.97 -7.48 17.46
N LYS A 68 4.09 -7.45 16.72
CA LYS A 68 5.27 -8.26 17.08
C LYS A 68 6.08 -7.65 18.26
N ASN A 69 5.87 -6.38 18.60
CA ASN A 69 6.57 -5.71 19.70
C ASN A 69 5.76 -5.62 21.00
N ASN A 70 4.48 -5.99 20.97
CA ASN A 70 3.59 -5.92 22.14
C ASN A 70 3.03 -7.30 22.53
N ASP A 71 3.84 -8.34 22.44
CA ASP A 71 3.54 -9.64 23.05
C ASP A 71 4.37 -9.79 24.34
N PRO A 72 3.91 -9.26 25.50
CA PRO A 72 4.43 -9.67 26.78
C PRO A 72 3.88 -11.07 27.07
N LYS A 73 4.66 -12.08 26.69
CA LYS A 73 4.50 -13.53 26.97
C LYS A 73 3.57 -14.31 26.05
N LYS A 74 4.19 -15.19 25.26
CA LYS A 74 4.06 -16.63 25.50
C LYS A 74 5.30 -17.40 25.07
#